data_AF-A0AAE3UJK1-F1
#
_entry.id   AF-A0AAE3UJK1-F1
#
_cell.length_a   1.000
_cell.length_b   1.000
_cell.length_c   1.000
_cell.angle_alpha   90.00
_cell.angle_beta   90.00
_cell.angle_gamma   90.00
#
_symmetry.space_group_name_H-M   'P 1'
#
loop_
_entity.id
_entity.type
_entity.pdbx_description
1 polymer ?
#
loop_
_entity_poly.entity_id
_entity_poly.type
_entity_poly.pdbx_seq_one_letter_code
_entity_poly.pdbx_strand_id
1 'polypeptide(L)'
;MTLLDKITRLPGKYHQSTLKNVELLLAGLLSARSVSLYKIKDEFSALTGKTDASRHTHYKRMLRIFERYGSTRLFIDLLLWATGLVIGKVEYFFWTRPNGK
;
A
#
# COMPACT_ATOMS: atom_id res chain seq x y z
N MET A 1 9.86 -9.08 14.59
CA MET A 1 9.86 -9.47 13.16
C MET A 1 8.60 -8.93 12.52
N THR A 2 8.72 -8.07 11.50
CA THR A 2 7.58 -7.39 10.87
C THR A 2 6.90 -8.28 9.84
N LEU A 3 5.68 -7.94 9.42
CA LEU A 3 4.95 -8.65 8.35
C LEU A 3 5.73 -8.63 7.03
N LEU A 4 6.39 -7.51 6.73
CA LEU A 4 7.29 -7.36 5.59
C LEU A 4 8.42 -8.39 5.61
N ASP A 5 9.00 -8.67 6.77
CA ASP A 5 10.10 -9.64 6.92
C ASP A 5 9.64 -11.09 6.70
N LYS A 6 8.36 -11.38 6.96
CA LYS A 6 7.76 -12.70 6.70
C LYS A 6 7.53 -12.92 5.20
N ILE A 7 7.09 -11.88 4.49
CA ILE A 7 6.74 -11.98 3.07
C ILE A 7 7.98 -12.11 2.18
N THR A 8 9.09 -11.47 2.55
CA THR A 8 10.36 -11.53 1.79
C THR A 8 11.05 -12.90 1.85
N ARG A 9 10.79 -13.71 2.89
CA ARG A 9 11.38 -15.07 3.07
C ARG A 9 10.73 -16.16 2.22
N LEU A 10 9.63 -15.81 1.61
CA LEU A 10 8.68 -16.73 1.04
C LEU A 10 9.30 -17.02 -0.39
N PRO A 11 9.30 -18.24 -0.99
CA PRO A 11 10.14 -18.54 -2.18
C PRO A 11 9.67 -17.85 -3.49
N GLY A 12 10.61 -17.27 -4.26
CA GLY A 12 10.37 -16.59 -5.56
C GLY A 12 10.13 -15.07 -5.51
N LYS A 13 10.62 -14.35 -4.48
CA LYS A 13 9.86 -13.19 -3.98
C LYS A 13 10.46 -11.80 -4.06
N TYR A 14 9.49 -10.91 -4.25
CA TYR A 14 9.55 -9.47 -4.37
C TYR A 14 10.42 -8.85 -3.30
N HIS A 15 11.30 -7.95 -3.74
CA HIS A 15 12.07 -7.12 -2.83
C HIS A 15 11.15 -6.39 -1.85
N GLN A 16 11.63 -6.25 -0.62
CA GLN A 16 10.94 -5.49 0.44
C GLN A 16 10.52 -4.09 -0.02
N SER A 17 11.30 -3.47 -0.92
CA SER A 17 10.98 -2.18 -1.53
C SER A 17 9.68 -2.20 -2.33
N THR A 18 9.41 -3.26 -3.09
CA THR A 18 8.17 -3.45 -3.84
C THR A 18 6.98 -3.52 -2.90
N LEU A 19 7.08 -4.31 -1.83
CA LEU A 19 6.01 -4.47 -0.85
C LEU A 19 5.70 -3.16 -0.12
N LYS A 20 6.73 -2.43 0.32
CA LYS A 20 6.58 -1.09 0.93
C LYS A 20 5.91 -0.11 -0.01
N ASN A 21 6.16 -0.23 -1.31
CA ASN A 21 5.52 0.66 -2.27
C ASN A 21 4.05 0.32 -2.51
N VAL A 22 3.70 -0.96 -2.51
CA VAL A 22 2.32 -1.42 -2.63
C VAL A 22 1.52 -0.95 -1.42
N GLU A 23 2.07 -1.12 -0.22
CA GLU A 23 1.50 -0.61 1.03
C GLU A 23 1.27 0.92 0.95
N LEU A 24 2.28 1.66 0.48
CA LEU A 24 2.18 3.10 0.29
C LEU A 24 1.08 3.47 -0.73
N LEU A 25 1.02 2.77 -1.87
CA LEU A 25 0.01 3.00 -2.90
C LEU A 25 -1.41 2.80 -2.36
N LEU A 26 -1.64 1.74 -1.61
CA LEU A 26 -2.92 1.44 -0.99
C LEU A 26 -3.33 2.49 0.03
N ALA A 27 -2.39 2.91 0.88
CA ALA A 27 -2.62 4.01 1.80
C ALA A 27 -2.97 5.29 1.03
N GLY A 28 -2.29 5.56 -0.09
CA GLY A 28 -2.57 6.68 -0.97
C GLY A 28 -3.96 6.61 -1.62
N LEU A 29 -4.39 5.45 -2.09
CA LEU A 29 -5.72 5.23 -2.65
C LEU A 29 -6.82 5.51 -1.63
N LEU A 30 -6.62 5.07 -0.39
CA LEU A 30 -7.56 5.27 0.72
C LEU A 30 -7.59 6.75 1.17
N SER A 31 -6.44 7.39 1.31
CA SER A 31 -6.35 8.81 1.72
C SER A 31 -6.89 9.75 0.65
N ALA A 32 -6.49 9.59 -0.61
CA ALA A 32 -6.87 10.49 -1.70
C ALA A 32 -8.32 10.30 -2.17
N ARG A 33 -8.97 9.18 -1.79
CA ARG A 33 -10.30 8.76 -2.29
C ARG A 33 -10.39 8.81 -3.82
N SER A 34 -9.31 8.45 -4.50
CA SER A 34 -9.14 8.59 -5.94
C SER A 34 -8.19 7.52 -6.45
N VAL A 35 -8.47 7.00 -7.65
CA VAL A 35 -7.58 6.07 -8.38
C VAL A 35 -6.55 6.78 -9.26
N SER A 36 -6.68 8.10 -9.43
CA SER A 36 -5.72 8.89 -10.23
C SER A 36 -4.39 9.05 -9.50
N LEU A 37 -3.33 8.43 -10.03
CA LEU A 37 -1.95 8.58 -9.56
C LEU A 37 -1.50 10.03 -9.39
N TYR A 38 -1.98 10.92 -10.27
CA TYR A 38 -1.67 12.35 -10.19
C TYR A 38 -2.26 13.00 -8.93
N LYS A 39 -3.45 12.58 -8.48
CA LYS A 39 -4.06 13.06 -7.24
C LYS A 39 -3.46 12.37 -6.02
N ILE A 40 -3.21 11.07 -6.12
CA ILE A 40 -2.63 10.27 -5.03
C ILE A 40 -1.23 10.78 -4.64
N LYS A 41 -0.44 11.29 -5.60
CA LYS A 41 0.93 11.76 -5.31
C LYS A 41 1.00 12.84 -4.24
N ASP A 42 -0.07 13.62 -4.07
CA ASP A 42 -0.14 14.71 -3.10
C ASP A 42 -0.29 14.17 -1.67
N GLU A 43 -0.83 12.97 -1.49
CA GLU A 43 -0.99 12.31 -0.18
C GLU A 43 0.31 11.64 0.31
N PHE A 44 1.24 11.32 -0.59
CA PHE A 44 2.40 10.49 -0.24
C PHE A 44 3.40 11.17 0.69
N SER A 45 3.56 12.49 0.61
CA SER A 45 4.44 13.22 1.54
C SER A 45 3.94 13.10 2.98
N ALA A 46 2.62 13.19 3.17
CA ALA A 46 1.97 12.97 4.47
C ALA A 46 2.09 11.51 4.92
N LEU A 47 1.80 10.56 4.04
CA LEU A 47 1.85 9.12 4.35
C LEU A 47 3.26 8.59 4.66
N THR A 48 4.30 9.19 4.08
CA THR A 48 5.69 8.77 4.31
C THR A 48 6.40 9.55 5.41
N GLY A 49 5.78 10.62 5.93
CA GLY A 49 6.41 11.56 6.87
C GLY A 49 7.63 12.29 6.29
N LYS A 50 7.81 12.23 4.96
CA LYS A 50 8.94 12.85 4.25
C LYS A 50 8.46 14.10 3.52
N THR A 51 8.37 15.20 4.25
CA THR A 51 7.96 16.51 3.74
C THR A 51 8.94 17.07 2.71
N ASP A 52 10.21 16.71 2.81
CA ASP A 52 11.28 17.20 1.91
C ASP A 52 11.33 16.47 0.56
N ALA A 53 10.65 15.32 0.44
CA ALA A 53 10.65 14.57 -0.80
C ALA A 53 9.71 15.21 -1.82
N SER A 54 10.22 15.54 -3.01
CA SER A 54 9.38 16.14 -4.06
C SER A 54 8.24 15.20 -4.46
N ARG A 55 7.03 15.77 -4.62
CA ARG A 55 5.85 15.07 -5.13
C ARG A 55 6.10 14.32 -6.44
N HIS A 56 6.98 14.87 -7.28
CA HIS A 56 7.41 14.25 -8.54
C HIS A 56 8.19 12.95 -8.32
N THR A 57 9.03 12.89 -7.29
CA THR A 57 9.78 11.69 -6.93
C THR A 57 8.86 10.55 -6.53
N HIS A 58 7.83 10.84 -5.72
CA HIS A 58 6.83 9.85 -5.34
C HIS A 58 5.99 9.39 -6.53
N TYR A 59 5.60 10.31 -7.40
CA TYR A 59 4.91 9.99 -8.65
C TYR A 59 5.72 9.04 -9.53
N LYS A 60 7.00 9.36 -9.82
CA LYS A 60 7.90 8.49 -10.59
C LYS A 60 8.13 7.12 -9.94
N ARG A 61 8.15 7.07 -8.60
CA ARG A 61 8.29 5.81 -7.86
C ARG A 61 7.07 4.91 -8.08
N MET A 62 5.87 5.46 -8.06
CA MET A 62 4.65 4.69 -8.30
C MET A 62 4.48 4.32 -9.76
N LEU A 63 4.78 5.24 -10.68
CA LEU A 63 4.70 4.97 -12.12
C LEU A 63 5.52 3.73 -12.50
N ARG A 64 6.76 3.63 -12.00
CA ARG A 64 7.63 2.46 -12.23
C ARG A 64 7.05 1.14 -11.71
N ILE A 65 6.19 1.17 -10.70
CA ILE A 65 5.53 -0.03 -10.19
C ILE A 65 4.39 -0.42 -11.11
N PHE A 66 3.58 0.54 -11.53
CA PHE A 66 2.50 0.28 -12.48
C PHE A 66 3.04 -0.19 -13.82
N GLU A 67 4.12 0.39 -14.33
CA GLU A 67 4.79 -0.05 -15.55
C GLU A 67 5.32 -1.49 -15.43
N ARG A 68 5.90 -1.84 -14.27
CA ARG A 68 6.54 -3.15 -14.08
C ARG A 68 5.57 -4.26 -13.66
N TYR A 69 4.54 -3.92 -12.90
CA TYR A 69 3.67 -4.89 -12.24
C TYR A 69 2.18 -4.63 -12.48
N GLY A 70 1.78 -3.45 -12.96
CA GLY A 70 0.37 -3.05 -13.05
C GLY A 70 -0.51 -3.96 -13.93
N SER A 71 0.08 -4.63 -14.92
CA SER A 71 -0.59 -5.62 -15.78
C SER A 71 -0.46 -7.06 -15.29
N THR A 72 0.27 -7.30 -14.20
CA THR A 72 0.54 -8.66 -13.69
C THR A 72 -0.58 -9.11 -12.76
N ARG A 73 -0.91 -10.41 -12.80
CA ARG A 73 -1.87 -11.01 -11.87
C ARG A 73 -1.48 -10.78 -10.41
N LEU A 74 -0.18 -10.80 -10.15
CA LEU A 74 0.40 -10.46 -8.85
C LEU A 74 -0.09 -9.12 -8.30
N PHE A 75 -0.12 -8.07 -9.12
CA PHE A 75 -0.50 -6.74 -8.62
C PHE A 75 -1.97 -6.74 -8.18
N ILE A 76 -2.83 -7.44 -8.91
CA ILE A 76 -4.22 -7.68 -8.52
C ILE A 76 -4.29 -8.47 -7.22
N ASP A 77 -3.53 -9.57 -7.08
CA ASP A 77 -3.53 -10.39 -5.87
C ASP A 77 -3.03 -9.60 -4.65
N LEU A 78 -2.03 -8.72 -4.83
CA LEU A 78 -1.52 -7.84 -3.77
C LEU A 78 -2.55 -6.78 -3.34
N LEU A 79 -3.28 -6.20 -4.30
CA LEU A 79 -4.37 -5.28 -3.99
C LEU A 79 -5.48 -6.00 -3.22
N LEU A 80 -5.93 -7.16 -3.71
CA LEU A 80 -6.96 -7.97 -3.05
C LEU A 80 -6.56 -8.35 -1.62
N TRP A 81 -5.32 -8.81 -1.43
CA TRP A 81 -4.83 -9.18 -0.11
C TRP A 81 -4.82 -7.99 0.86
N ALA A 82 -4.34 -6.84 0.42
CA ALA A 82 -4.28 -5.68 1.29
C ALA A 82 -5.66 -5.05 1.56
N THR A 83 -6.57 -5.06 0.58
CA THR A 83 -7.98 -4.71 0.82
C THR A 83 -8.61 -5.66 1.83
N GLY A 84 -8.34 -6.97 1.73
CA GLY A 84 -8.78 -7.96 2.71
C GLY A 84 -8.25 -7.67 4.12
N LEU A 85 -6.98 -7.26 4.26
CA LEU A 85 -6.43 -6.84 5.56
C LEU A 85 -7.10 -5.59 6.12
N VAL A 86 -7.43 -4.61 5.27
CA VAL A 86 -8.14 -3.40 5.69
C VAL A 86 -9.56 -3.75 6.14
N ILE A 87 -10.28 -4.59 5.38
CA ILE A 87 -11.60 -5.10 5.76
C ILE A 87 -11.50 -5.80 7.12
N GLY A 88 -10.57 -6.74 7.30
CA GLY A 88 -10.41 -7.46 8.57
C GLY A 88 -10.09 -6.54 9.76
N LYS A 89 -9.29 -5.47 9.54
CA LYS A 89 -9.03 -4.46 10.59
C LYS A 89 -10.27 -3.63 10.92
N VAL A 90 -11.05 -3.27 9.91
CA VAL A 90 -12.29 -2.51 10.07
C VAL A 90 -13.34 -3.36 10.77
N GLU A 91 -13.50 -4.62 10.37
CA GLU A 91 -14.38 -5.59 11.02
C GLU A 91 -13.96 -5.81 12.47
N TYR A 92 -12.67 -5.98 12.75
CA TYR A 92 -12.16 -6.04 14.12
C TYR A 92 -12.54 -4.77 14.89
N PHE A 93 -12.28 -3.59 14.32
CA PHE A 93 -12.58 -2.31 14.96
C PHE A 93 -14.06 -2.14 15.31
N PHE A 94 -14.97 -2.50 14.39
CA PHE A 94 -16.41 -2.35 14.60
C PHE A 94 -17.05 -3.48 15.40
N TRP A 95 -16.60 -4.73 15.22
CA TRP A 95 -17.29 -5.92 15.74
C TRP A 95 -16.61 -6.61 16.90
N THR A 96 -15.32 -6.36 17.16
CA THR A 96 -14.64 -6.89 18.37
C THR A 96 -14.46 -5.86 19.49
N ARG A 97 -14.67 -4.56 19.21
CA ARG A 97 -14.78 -3.52 20.26
C ARG A 97 -16.17 -3.31 20.91
N PRO A 98 -17.30 -3.92 20.50
CA PRO A 98 -18.55 -3.77 21.28
C PRO A 98 -18.59 -4.57 22.59
N ASN A 99 -17.67 -5.52 22.80
CA ASN A 99 -17.71 -6.44 23.95
C ASN A 99 -16.51 -6.32 24.92
N GLY A 100 -15.74 -5.23 24.83
CA GLY A 100 -14.74 -4.88 25.83
C GLY A 100 -15.27 -3.74 26.68
N LYS A 101 -15.42 -4.01 27.99
CA LYS A 101 -15.71 -3.05 29.06
C LYS A 101 -15.02 -1.70 28.89
#